data_AF-A0A9D3Y5Y2-F1
#
_entry.id   AF-A0A9D3Y5Y2-F1
#
_cell.length_a   1.000
_cell.length_b   1.000
_cell.length_c   1.000
_cell.angle_alpha   90.00
_cell.angle_beta   90.00
_cell.angle_gamma   90.00
#
_symmetry.space_group_name_H-M   'P 1'
#
loop_
_entity.id
_entity.type
_entity.pdbx_description
1 polymer ?
#
loop_
_entity_poly.entity_id
_entity_poly.type
_entity_poly.pdbx_seq_one_letter_code
_entity_poly.pdbx_strand_id
1 'polypeptide(L)'
;MISSISEEFFENMDNKPDIKSLDEFELHVTGANGLTSPYSGYIEAKVKLPNSNMVLLTVPLLVIKHTEYNKEVPAIVGMIIIRE
;
A
#
# COMPACT_ATOMS: atom_id res chain seq x y z
N MET A 1 -6.64 -1.43 -9.43
CA MET A 1 -6.29 -0.40 -8.42
C MET A 1 -5.67 -1.13 -7.23
N ILE A 2 -4.41 -0.85 -6.93
CA ILE A 2 -3.67 -1.44 -5.81
C ILE A 2 -3.89 -0.62 -4.54
N SER A 3 -3.85 -1.27 -3.38
CA SER A 3 -3.85 -0.56 -2.10
C SER A 3 -2.42 -0.10 -1.77
N SER A 4 -2.28 1.09 -1.22
CA SER A 4 -0.98 1.65 -0.88
C SER A 4 -1.00 2.39 0.45
N ILE A 5 0.17 2.53 1.04
CA ILE A 5 0.41 3.37 2.22
C ILE A 5 1.57 4.32 1.93
N SER A 6 1.59 5.47 2.61
CA SER A 6 2.74 6.35 2.55
C SER A 6 3.91 5.75 3.33
N GLU A 7 5.13 6.06 2.89
CA GLU A 7 6.36 5.70 3.60
C GLU A 7 6.37 6.25 5.03
N GLU A 8 5.88 7.47 5.24
CA GLU A 8 5.74 8.07 6.56
C GLU A 8 4.79 7.26 7.47
N PHE A 9 3.65 6.79 6.94
CA PHE A 9 2.74 5.95 7.69
C PHE A 9 3.40 4.61 8.07
N PHE A 10 4.14 4.01 7.14
CA PHE A 10 4.91 2.80 7.40
C PHE A 10 5.99 3.01 8.47
N GLU A 11 6.72 4.13 8.42
CA GLU A 11 7.78 4.47 9.36
C GLU A 11 7.28 4.70 10.79
N ASN A 12 6.02 5.08 10.95
CA ASN A 12 5.39 5.28 12.26
C ASN A 12 4.68 4.02 12.82
N MET A 13 4.75 2.87 12.14
CA MET A 13 4.19 1.62 12.68
C MET A 13 5.09 1.01 13.76
N ASP A 14 4.47 0.54 14.85
CA ASP A 14 5.19 -0.15 15.94
C ASP A 14 5.77 -1.52 15.50
N ASN A 15 5.04 -2.27 14.66
CA ASN A 15 5.43 -3.60 14.18
C ASN A 15 5.53 -3.60 12.66
N LYS A 16 6.67 -3.15 12.14
CA LYS A 16 6.90 -3.01 10.70
C LYS A 16 7.15 -4.38 10.06
N PRO A 17 6.35 -4.81 9.07
CA PRO A 17 6.69 -5.95 8.24
C PRO A 17 7.86 -5.62 7.30
N ASP A 18 8.53 -6.67 6.81
CA ASP A 18 9.61 -6.53 5.84
C ASP A 18 9.08 -6.03 4.49
N ILE A 19 9.80 -5.06 3.91
CA ILE A 19 9.54 -4.59 2.55
C ILE A 19 10.11 -5.62 1.57
N LYS A 20 9.27 -6.11 0.66
CA LYS A 20 9.62 -7.03 -0.41
C LYS A 20 9.69 -6.28 -1.75
N SER A 21 10.59 -6.73 -2.64
CA SER A 21 10.70 -6.17 -3.99
C SER A 21 9.61 -6.73 -4.92
N LEU A 22 9.15 -5.91 -5.86
CA LEU A 22 8.29 -6.36 -6.95
C LEU A 22 9.09 -6.94 -8.13
N ASP A 23 10.41 -6.78 -8.14
CA ASP A 23 11.28 -7.21 -9.23
C ASP A 23 11.20 -8.73 -9.48
N GLU A 24 10.96 -9.51 -8.42
CA GLU A 24 10.80 -10.98 -8.48
C GLU A 24 9.60 -11.42 -9.32
N PHE A 25 8.65 -10.52 -9.57
CA PHE A 25 7.41 -10.80 -10.31
C PHE A 25 7.35 -10.11 -11.67
N GLU A 26 8.40 -9.38 -12.07
CA GLU A 26 8.41 -8.53 -13.28
C GLU A 26 7.20 -7.57 -13.35
N LEU A 27 6.73 -7.11 -12.18
CA LEU A 27 5.56 -6.24 -12.08
C LEU A 27 5.96 -4.76 -12.14
N HIS A 28 5.28 -4.00 -12.99
CA HIS A 28 5.43 -2.56 -13.09
C HIS A 28 4.19 -1.83 -12.58
N VAL A 29 4.39 -0.87 -11.67
CA VAL A 29 3.32 -0.03 -11.13
C VAL A 29 3.34 1.32 -11.83
N THR A 30 2.23 1.66 -12.48
CA THR A 30 2.05 2.94 -13.17
C THR A 30 0.85 3.68 -12.59
N GLY A 31 1.01 4.99 -12.41
CA GLY A 31 -0.09 5.88 -12.05
C GLY A 31 -1.11 6.03 -13.18
N ALA A 32 -2.31 6.50 -12.85
CA ALA A 32 -3.38 6.69 -13.83
C ALA A 32 -3.02 7.70 -14.94
N ASN A 33 -2.07 8.59 -14.69
CA ASN A 33 -1.52 9.55 -15.66
C ASN A 33 -0.39 8.98 -16.53
N GLY A 34 -0.11 7.67 -16.44
CA GLY A 34 0.99 7.03 -17.17
C GLY A 34 2.37 7.25 -16.57
N LEU A 35 2.49 8.05 -15.50
CA LEU A 35 3.76 8.26 -14.81
C LEU A 35 4.01 7.16 -13.78
N THR A 36 5.27 6.76 -13.64
CA THR A 36 5.70 5.85 -12.58
C THR A 36 5.77 6.61 -11.26
N SER A 37 5.05 6.14 -10.25
CA SER A 37 5.18 6.69 -8.89
C SER A 37 6.35 6.00 -8.19
N PRO A 38 7.26 6.74 -7.52
CA PRO A 38 8.35 6.12 -6.79
C PRO A 38 7.79 5.33 -5.59
N TYR A 39 8.15 4.04 -5.50
CA TYR A 39 7.79 3.16 -4.39
C TYR A 39 9.05 2.48 -3.82
N SER A 40 8.97 2.06 -2.55
CA SER A 40 10.07 1.37 -1.86
C SER A 40 9.93 -0.16 -1.94
N GLY A 41 8.72 -0.65 -2.19
CA GLY A 41 8.39 -2.06 -2.38
C GLY A 41 6.97 -2.32 -1.93
N TYR A 42 6.64 -3.55 -1.58
CA TYR A 42 5.37 -3.91 -0.98
C TYR A 42 5.56 -4.62 0.37
N ILE A 43 4.54 -4.54 1.21
CA ILE A 43 4.45 -5.29 2.45
C ILE A 43 3.20 -6.18 2.43
N GLU A 44 3.21 -7.26 3.19
CA GLU A 44 2.02 -8.05 3.47
C GLU A 44 1.48 -7.68 4.84
N ALA A 45 0.26 -7.16 4.90
CA ALA A 45 -0.33 -6.67 6.14
C ALA A 45 -1.77 -7.15 6.30
N LYS A 46 -2.17 -7.35 7.56
CA LYS A 46 -3.57 -7.59 7.92
C LYS A 46 -4.29 -6.25 7.99
N VAL A 47 -5.28 -6.05 7.13
CA VAL A 47 -6.08 -4.81 7.12
C VAL A 47 -7.45 -5.06 7.73
N LYS A 48 -7.88 -4.13 8.59
CA LYS A 48 -9.23 -4.08 9.15
C LYS A 48 -9.85 -2.72 8.85
N LEU A 49 -10.95 -2.71 8.11
CA LEU A 49 -11.71 -1.49 7.89
C LEU A 49 -12.63 -1.21 9.10
N PRO A 50 -12.68 0.03 9.60
CA PRO A 50 -13.64 0.41 10.63
C PRO A 50 -15.08 0.13 10.15
N ASN A 51 -15.92 -0.40 11.05
CA ASN A 51 -17.34 -0.68 10.80
C ASN A 51 -17.64 -1.67 9.67
N SER A 52 -16.63 -2.40 9.17
CA SER A 52 -16.84 -3.53 8.28
C SER A 52 -16.93 -4.84 9.07
N ASN A 53 -17.87 -5.71 8.69
CA ASN A 53 -17.93 -7.10 9.15
C ASN A 53 -16.84 -7.98 8.49
N MET A 54 -15.97 -7.37 7.68
CA MET A 54 -14.87 -8.05 7.01
C MET A 54 -13.92 -8.75 7.99
N VAL A 55 -13.48 -9.93 7.55
CA VAL A 55 -12.38 -10.69 8.13
C VAL A 55 -11.07 -9.91 7.90
N LEU A 56 -10.11 -10.04 8.83
CA LEU A 56 -8.74 -9.55 8.65
C LEU A 56 -8.14 -10.20 7.39
N LEU A 57 -8.05 -9.43 6.30
CA LEU A 57 -7.42 -9.91 5.07
C LEU A 57 -5.93 -9.61 5.11
N THR A 58 -5.13 -10.62 4.82
CA THR A 58 -3.70 -10.41 4.53
C THR A 58 -3.60 -9.99 3.08
N VAL A 59 -3.25 -8.74 2.84
CA VAL A 59 -3.19 -8.14 1.51
C VAL A 59 -1.84 -7.47 1.27
N PRO A 60 -1.37 -7.44 0.01
CA PRO A 60 -0.20 -6.65 -0.33
C PRO A 60 -0.55 -5.16 -0.31
N LEU A 61 0.27 -4.36 0.37
CA LEU A 61 0.20 -2.90 0.37
C LEU A 61 1.48 -2.34 -0.24
N LEU A 62 1.34 -1.48 -1.25
CA LEU A 62 2.47 -0.80 -1.85
C LEU A 62 2.95 0.34 -0.96
N VAL A 63 4.25 0.41 -0.66
CA VAL A 63 4.84 1.49 0.14
C VAL A 63 5.32 2.59 -0.83
N ILE A 64 4.58 3.69 -0.86
CA ILE A 64 4.87 4.82 -1.76
C ILE A 64 5.84 5.77 -1.09
N LYS A 65 6.93 6.12 -1.77
CA LYS A 65 7.91 7.08 -1.27
C LYS A 65 7.26 8.41 -0.97
N HIS A 66 7.84 9.17 -0.05
CA HIS A 66 7.33 10.50 0.27
C HIS A 66 7.23 11.39 -0.99
N THR A 67 6.07 12.00 -1.19
CA THR A 67 5.77 12.97 -2.25
C THR A 67 4.96 14.13 -1.65
N GLU A 68 4.96 15.29 -2.30
CA GLU A 68 4.12 16.41 -1.84
C GLU A 68 2.63 16.06 -1.75
N TYR A 69 2.17 15.04 -2.48
CA TYR A 69 0.76 14.62 -2.51
C TYR A 69 0.37 13.64 -1.39
N ASN A 70 1.29 12.79 -0.91
CA ASN A 70 0.96 11.76 0.09
C ASN A 70 1.17 12.19 1.55
N LYS A 71 1.57 13.44 1.79
CA LYS A 71 1.65 14.05 3.13
C LYS A 71 0.31 13.99 3.87
N GLU A 72 -0.79 14.20 3.16
CA GLU A 72 -2.14 14.25 3.76
C GLU A 72 -2.92 12.95 3.60
N VAL A 73 -2.41 11.99 2.82
CA VAL A 73 -3.08 10.73 2.50
C VAL A 73 -2.21 9.55 2.96
N PRO A 74 -2.38 9.06 4.20
CA PRO A 74 -1.54 8.01 4.76
C PRO A 74 -1.78 6.64 4.10
N ALA A 75 -2.97 6.41 3.53
CA ALA A 75 -3.33 5.17 2.89
C ALA A 75 -4.37 5.36 1.76
N ILE A 76 -4.24 4.57 0.70
CA ILE A 76 -5.23 4.40 -0.35
C ILE A 76 -5.70 2.94 -0.33
N VAL A 77 -6.99 2.74 -0.13
CA VAL A 77 -7.60 1.40 -0.09
C VAL A 77 -8.15 1.07 -1.48
N GLY A 78 -7.50 0.14 -2.16
CA GLY A 78 -7.89 -0.35 -3.48
C GLY A 78 -8.98 -1.43 -3.41
N MET A 79 -9.44 -1.87 -4.59
CA MET A 79 -10.55 -2.84 -4.70
C MET A 79 -10.26 -4.22 -4.13
N ILE A 80 -8.99 -4.60 -3.95
CA ILE A 80 -8.62 -5.88 -3.30
C ILE A 80 -9.19 -5.95 -1.88
N ILE A 81 -9.35 -4.80 -1.22
CA ILE A 81 -9.88 -4.71 0.15
C ILE A 81 -11.39 -4.45 0.14
N ILE A 82 -11.94 -3.77 -0.88
CA ILE A 82 -13.35 -3.33 -0.90
C ILE A 82 -14.32 -4.41 -1.40
N ARG A 83 -13.84 -5.44 -2.12
CA ARG A 83 -14.69 -6.48 -2.73
C ARG A 83 -15.06 -7.66 -1.82
N GLU A 84 -14.44 -7.73 -0.65
CA GLU A 84 -14.61 -8.77 0.36
C GLU A 84 -15.42 -8.21 1.55
#